data_AF-A0A1S6IVN3-F1
#
_entry.id   AF-A0A1S6IVN3-F1
#
_cell.length_a   1.000
_cell.length_b   1.000
_cell.length_c   1.000
_cell.angle_alpha   90.00
_cell.angle_beta   90.00
_cell.angle_gamma   90.00
#
_symmetry.space_group_name_H-M   'P 1'
#
loop_
_entity.id
_entity.type
_entity.pdbx_description
1 polymer ?
#
loop_
_entity_poly.entity_id
_entity_poly.type
_entity_poly.pdbx_seq_one_letter_code
_entity_poly.pdbx_strand_id
1 'polypeptide(L)'
;MSEQEKFDIIKEFGAAAYSPDFGAWADLNYEENGQEYSRTTMVLVNPAWTEPLVAAGGEYAPPNWAYDPESDMYLLLVKWQNGVRLPIAFRKEDAGKLLFDEYVKGSFDIMIANKKITGEVAPDEDLKFHVIWDAKFSKSPLASWPE
;
A
#
# COMPACT_ATOMS: atom_id res chain seq x y z
N MET A 1 -12.62 -10.50 4.63
CA MET A 1 -13.55 -9.41 4.32
C MET A 1 -14.37 -9.82 3.10
N SER A 2 -15.69 -9.71 3.20
CA SER A 2 -16.63 -10.00 2.11
C SER A 2 -16.59 -8.89 1.04
N GLU A 3 -17.10 -9.17 -0.16
CA GLU A 3 -17.20 -8.15 -1.22
C GLU A 3 -18.11 -6.99 -0.80
N GLN A 4 -19.20 -7.26 -0.08
CA GLN A 4 -20.07 -6.20 0.44
C GLN A 4 -19.32 -5.26 1.39
N GLU A 5 -18.55 -5.81 2.33
CA GLU A 5 -17.73 -5.01 3.25
C GLU A 5 -16.69 -4.16 2.49
N LYS A 6 -16.08 -4.67 1.42
CA LYS A 6 -15.17 -3.89 0.58
C LYS A 6 -15.88 -2.72 -0.09
N PHE A 7 -17.07 -2.96 -0.65
CA PHE A 7 -17.89 -1.90 -1.28
C PHE A 7 -18.34 -0.84 -0.27
N ASP A 8 -18.73 -1.25 0.94
CA ASP A 8 -19.11 -0.30 1.99
C ASP A 8 -17.91 0.58 2.38
N ILE A 9 -16.71 0.01 2.48
CA ILE A 9 -15.48 0.78 2.72
C ILE A 9 -15.16 1.72 1.56
N ILE A 10 -15.35 1.30 0.30
CA ILE A 10 -15.16 2.17 -0.86
C ILE A 10 -16.17 3.32 -0.83
N LYS A 11 -17.43 3.07 -0.50
CA LYS A 11 -18.44 4.13 -0.42
C LYS A 11 -18.16 5.12 0.71
N GLU A 12 -17.70 4.61 1.84
CA GLU A 12 -17.43 5.43 3.03
C GLU A 12 -16.12 6.22 2.90
N PHE A 13 -15.08 5.63 2.31
CA PHE A 13 -13.72 6.19 2.33
C PHE A 13 -13.06 6.35 0.96
N GLY A 14 -13.66 5.86 -0.12
CA GLY A 14 -13.09 5.92 -1.48
C GLY A 14 -12.87 7.36 -1.95
N ALA A 15 -13.77 8.27 -1.60
CA ALA A 15 -13.61 9.70 -1.90
C ALA A 15 -12.46 10.37 -1.12
N ALA A 16 -12.05 9.77 0.01
CA ALA A 16 -10.91 10.21 0.83
C ALA A 16 -9.67 9.33 0.59
N ALA A 17 -9.71 8.45 -0.42
CA ALA A 17 -8.58 7.61 -0.74
C ALA A 17 -7.46 8.44 -1.35
N TYR A 18 -6.24 8.09 -0.99
CA TYR A 18 -5.07 8.82 -1.44
C TYR A 18 -4.41 8.08 -2.60
N SER A 19 -3.99 8.81 -3.64
CA SER A 19 -3.19 8.22 -4.71
C SER A 19 -1.70 8.37 -4.41
N PRO A 20 -0.86 7.36 -4.66
CA PRO A 20 0.59 7.54 -4.58
C PRO A 20 1.06 8.59 -5.60
N ASP A 21 1.93 9.51 -5.17
CA ASP A 21 2.65 10.42 -6.07
C ASP A 21 3.84 9.71 -6.74
N PHE A 22 4.31 8.63 -6.11
CA PHE A 22 5.37 7.78 -6.61
C PHE A 22 5.15 6.33 -6.15
N GLY A 23 5.39 5.39 -7.07
CA GLY A 23 5.33 3.95 -6.82
C GLY A 23 6.42 3.23 -7.59
N ALA A 24 7.25 2.43 -6.91
CA ALA A 24 8.31 1.65 -7.54
C ALA A 24 8.64 0.40 -6.74
N TRP A 25 9.21 -0.61 -7.41
CA TRP A 25 9.84 -1.74 -6.76
C TRP A 25 11.26 -1.41 -6.34
N ALA A 26 11.65 -1.83 -5.15
CA ALA A 26 13.01 -1.75 -4.64
C ALA A 26 13.33 -2.96 -3.77
N ASP A 27 14.55 -3.48 -3.88
CA ASP A 27 15.06 -4.44 -2.91
C ASP A 27 15.63 -3.68 -1.73
N LEU A 28 14.93 -3.75 -0.59
CA LEU A 28 15.30 -3.05 0.63
C LEU A 28 15.97 -4.03 1.59
N ASN A 29 17.03 -3.57 2.23
CA ASN A 29 17.68 -4.32 3.31
C ASN A 29 17.04 -3.91 4.63
N TYR A 30 16.60 -4.91 5.37
CA TYR A 30 15.99 -4.78 6.68
C TYR A 30 16.88 -5.47 7.70
N GLU A 31 16.89 -4.93 8.92
CA GLU A 31 17.56 -5.55 10.07
C GLU A 31 16.50 -5.93 11.11
N GLU A 32 16.47 -7.20 11.50
CA GLU A 32 15.61 -7.68 12.57
C GLU A 32 16.42 -8.59 13.49
N ASN A 33 16.40 -8.29 14.79
CA ASN A 33 17.18 -9.04 15.80
C ASN A 33 18.68 -9.17 15.46
N GLY A 34 19.27 -8.18 14.78
CA GLY A 34 20.68 -8.18 14.38
C GLY A 34 21.01 -9.04 13.15
N GLN A 35 20.01 -9.52 12.42
CA GLN A 35 20.19 -10.18 11.13
C GLN A 35 19.69 -9.29 10.00
N GLU A 36 20.55 -9.06 9.02
CA GLU A 36 20.20 -8.36 7.79
C GLU A 36 19.58 -9.33 6.78
N TYR A 37 18.46 -8.92 6.19
CA TYR A 37 17.85 -9.61 5.06
C TYR A 37 17.35 -8.62 4.02
N SER A 38 17.38 -9.02 2.75
CA SER A 38 16.84 -8.21 1.64
C SER A 38 15.46 -8.71 1.26
N ARG A 39 14.51 -7.80 1.06
CA ARG A 39 13.14 -8.13 0.62
C ARG A 39 12.69 -7.17 -0.47
N THR A 40 12.10 -7.73 -1.52
CA THR A 40 11.48 -6.96 -2.59
C THR A 40 10.26 -6.23 -2.03
N THR A 41 10.31 -4.91 -2.13
CA THR A 41 9.35 -4.00 -1.50
C THR A 41 8.78 -3.05 -2.55
N MET A 42 7.46 -2.93 -2.57
CA MET A 42 6.77 -1.86 -3.28
C MET A 42 6.82 -0.59 -2.43
N VAL A 43 7.52 0.43 -2.88
CA VAL A 43 7.63 1.72 -2.20
C VAL A 43 6.60 2.68 -2.78
N LEU A 44 5.64 3.06 -1.94
CA LEU A 44 4.58 4.02 -2.25
C LEU A 44 4.83 5.30 -1.45
N VAL A 45 4.74 6.45 -2.13
CA VAL A 45 5.01 7.75 -1.50
C VAL A 45 3.90 8.75 -1.80
N ASN A 46 3.42 9.45 -0.76
CA ASN A 46 2.65 10.68 -0.91
C ASN A 46 2.84 11.60 0.32
N PRO A 47 3.26 12.87 0.15
CA PRO A 47 3.42 13.84 1.25
C PRO A 47 2.18 14.06 2.13
N ALA A 48 0.98 13.93 1.56
CA ALA A 48 -0.29 14.03 2.28
C ALA A 48 -0.49 12.91 3.31
N TRP A 49 0.33 11.86 3.30
CA TRP A 49 0.25 10.76 4.26
C TRP A 49 0.90 11.05 5.60
N THR A 50 1.51 12.21 5.80
CA THR A 50 2.22 12.53 7.06
C THR A 50 1.33 12.35 8.29
N GLU A 51 0.16 13.00 8.34
CA GLU A 51 -0.77 12.89 9.47
C GLU A 51 -1.28 11.46 9.72
N PRO A 52 -1.82 10.73 8.73
CA PRO A 52 -2.28 9.37 8.97
C PRO A 52 -1.14 8.40 9.32
N LEU A 53 0.08 8.58 8.82
CA LEU A 53 1.23 7.73 9.18
C LEU A 53 1.74 8.03 10.60
N VAL A 54 1.64 9.28 11.07
CA VAL A 54 1.92 9.64 12.48
C VAL A 54 0.85 9.06 13.40
N ALA A 55 -0.42 9.12 13.00
CA ALA A 55 -1.53 8.57 13.78
C ALA A 55 -1.54 7.04 13.76
N ALA A 56 -1.06 6.41 12.69
CA ALA A 56 -0.93 4.97 12.58
C ALA A 56 0.12 4.44 13.56
N GLY A 57 -0.26 3.44 14.34
CA GLY A 57 0.62 2.81 15.31
C GLY A 57 0.12 1.42 15.69
N GLY A 58 1.07 0.53 16.01
CA GLY A 58 0.80 -0.86 16.31
C GLY A 58 0.54 -1.71 15.07
N GLU A 59 -0.05 -2.88 15.29
CA GLU A 59 -0.35 -3.84 14.22
C GLU A 59 -1.46 -3.35 13.29
N TYR A 60 -1.48 -3.89 12.08
CA TYR A 60 -2.53 -3.67 11.09
C TYR A 60 -3.25 -4.98 10.78
N ALA A 61 -4.52 -4.86 10.39
CA ALA A 61 -5.23 -5.97 9.77
C ALA A 61 -4.62 -6.24 8.39
N PRO A 62 -4.54 -7.50 7.94
CA PRO A 62 -4.01 -7.83 6.62
C PRO A 62 -4.62 -6.94 5.54
N PRO A 63 -3.80 -6.32 4.67
CA PRO A 63 -4.30 -5.43 3.64
C PRO A 63 -5.25 -6.17 2.71
N ASN A 64 -6.24 -5.46 2.19
CA ASN A 64 -7.18 -6.02 1.23
C ASN A 64 -7.23 -5.18 -0.03
N TRP A 65 -7.32 -5.88 -1.16
CA TRP A 65 -7.49 -5.26 -2.46
C TRP A 65 -8.98 -5.23 -2.84
N ALA A 66 -9.41 -4.10 -3.36
CA ALA A 66 -10.77 -3.88 -3.84
C ALA A 66 -10.75 -3.09 -5.15
N TYR A 67 -11.76 -3.28 -5.98
CA TYR A 67 -11.92 -2.54 -7.23
C TYR A 67 -13.22 -1.75 -7.17
N ASP A 68 -13.13 -0.46 -7.44
CA ASP A 68 -14.27 0.42 -7.63
C ASP A 68 -14.57 0.54 -9.15
N PRO A 69 -15.64 -0.10 -9.65
CA PRO A 69 -16.00 -0.03 -11.06
C PRO A 69 -16.57 1.32 -11.48
N GLU A 70 -17.09 2.14 -10.54
CA GLU A 70 -17.67 3.45 -10.88
C GLU A 70 -16.58 4.47 -11.19
N SER A 71 -15.49 4.44 -10.43
CA SER A 71 -14.35 5.35 -10.59
C SER A 71 -13.20 4.77 -11.42
N ASP A 72 -13.28 3.50 -11.83
CA ASP A 72 -12.21 2.74 -12.48
C ASP A 72 -10.90 2.74 -11.66
N MET A 73 -11.03 2.56 -10.35
CA MET A 73 -9.94 2.64 -9.38
C MET A 73 -9.72 1.31 -8.68
N TYR A 74 -8.46 0.97 -8.44
CA TYR A 74 -8.06 -0.15 -7.61
C TYR A 74 -7.59 0.36 -6.26
N LEU A 75 -8.09 -0.19 -5.16
CA LEU A 75 -7.81 0.29 -3.82
C LEU A 75 -7.09 -0.78 -2.99
N LEU A 76 -5.99 -0.37 -2.37
CA LEU A 76 -5.37 -1.06 -1.25
C LEU A 76 -5.97 -0.51 0.05
N LEU A 77 -6.77 -1.31 0.72
CA LEU A 77 -7.45 -0.96 1.96
C LEU A 77 -6.58 -1.35 3.15
N VAL A 78 -5.93 -0.37 3.76
CA VAL A 78 -5.11 -0.55 4.96
C VAL A 78 -5.87 -0.06 6.20
N LYS A 79 -5.86 -0.87 7.26
CA LYS A 79 -6.47 -0.54 8.55
C LYS A 79 -5.57 -0.95 9.69
N TRP A 80 -5.16 0.00 10.51
CA TRP A 80 -4.45 -0.25 11.76
C TRP A 80 -5.41 -0.63 12.89
N GLN A 81 -4.93 -1.37 13.88
CA GLN A 81 -5.72 -1.81 15.04
C GLN A 81 -6.27 -0.63 15.85
N ASN A 82 -5.55 0.49 15.86
CA ASN A 82 -5.99 1.73 16.50
C ASN A 82 -7.12 2.46 15.74
N GLY A 83 -7.62 1.89 14.63
CA GLY A 83 -8.76 2.40 13.88
C GLY A 83 -8.41 3.31 12.72
N VAL A 84 -7.14 3.74 12.59
CA VAL A 84 -6.68 4.51 11.42
C VAL A 84 -6.87 3.69 10.15
N ARG A 85 -7.43 4.33 9.13
CA ARG A 85 -7.63 3.76 7.80
C ARG A 85 -6.89 4.61 6.78
N LEU A 86 -6.16 3.95 5.89
CA LEU A 86 -5.50 4.59 4.77
C LEU A 86 -5.83 3.81 3.49
N PRO A 87 -6.97 4.09 2.85
CA PRO A 87 -7.24 3.56 1.53
C PRO A 87 -6.31 4.24 0.52
N ILE A 88 -5.51 3.44 -0.18
CA ILE A 88 -4.60 3.90 -1.21
C ILE A 88 -5.20 3.54 -2.56
N ALA A 89 -5.45 4.53 -3.39
CA ALA A 89 -6.14 4.39 -4.67
C ALA A 89 -5.18 4.51 -5.84
N PHE A 90 -5.19 3.49 -6.70
CA PHE A 90 -4.45 3.40 -7.94
C PHE A 90 -5.43 3.52 -9.10
N ARG A 91 -5.07 4.25 -10.15
CA ARG A 91 -5.80 4.16 -11.41
C ARG A 91 -5.69 2.75 -11.95
N LYS A 92 -6.76 2.22 -12.57
CA LYS A 92 -6.79 0.87 -13.12
C LYS A 92 -5.56 0.53 -13.98
N GLU A 93 -5.11 1.43 -14.84
CA GLU A 93 -3.94 1.18 -15.71
C GLU A 93 -2.62 1.08 -14.93
N ASP A 94 -2.41 1.95 -13.94
CA ASP A 94 -1.19 1.99 -13.14
C ASP A 94 -1.14 0.85 -12.12
N ALA A 95 -2.30 0.52 -11.55
CA ALA A 95 -2.49 -0.68 -10.78
C ALA A 95 -2.17 -1.91 -11.65
N GLY A 96 -2.71 -1.97 -12.88
CA GLY A 96 -2.39 -3.04 -13.83
C GLY A 96 -0.87 -3.22 -14.00
N LYS A 97 -0.11 -2.17 -14.29
CA LYS A 97 1.36 -2.26 -14.44
C LYS A 97 2.05 -2.86 -13.22
N LEU A 98 1.67 -2.44 -12.02
CA LEU A 98 2.24 -2.94 -10.76
C LEU A 98 1.81 -4.37 -10.44
N LEU A 99 0.58 -4.72 -10.85
CA LEU A 99 -0.10 -5.96 -10.47
C LEU A 99 0.00 -7.08 -11.53
N PHE A 100 0.65 -6.80 -12.66
CA PHE A 100 1.12 -7.79 -13.64
C PHE A 100 2.64 -8.03 -13.57
N ASP A 101 3.33 -7.38 -12.64
CA ASP A 101 4.75 -7.63 -12.41
C ASP A 101 4.97 -9.07 -11.89
N GLU A 102 6.12 -9.67 -12.19
CA GLU A 102 6.47 -10.98 -11.66
C GLU A 102 6.55 -10.98 -10.12
N TYR A 103 6.94 -9.83 -9.54
CA TYR A 103 7.07 -9.69 -8.09
C TYR A 103 5.76 -9.89 -7.32
N VAL A 104 4.60 -9.57 -7.91
CA VAL A 104 3.30 -9.76 -7.25
C VAL A 104 2.76 -11.20 -7.29
N LYS A 105 3.43 -12.12 -7.99
CA LYS A 105 3.06 -13.55 -7.98
C LYS A 105 3.32 -14.22 -6.64
N GLY A 106 4.22 -13.65 -5.83
CA GLY A 106 4.52 -14.06 -4.46
C GLY A 106 3.91 -13.14 -3.39
N SER A 107 4.26 -13.37 -2.13
CA SER A 107 4.13 -12.34 -1.11
C SER A 107 5.25 -11.31 -1.26
N PHE A 108 4.92 -10.04 -1.05
CA PHE A 108 5.86 -8.93 -1.15
C PHE A 108 5.57 -7.92 -0.04
N ASP A 109 6.50 -7.01 0.21
CA ASP A 109 6.28 -5.96 1.20
C ASP A 109 5.79 -4.67 0.54
N ILE A 110 5.02 -3.87 1.26
CA ILE A 110 4.59 -2.54 0.82
C ILE A 110 5.07 -1.54 1.85
N MET A 111 5.97 -0.67 1.45
CA MET A 111 6.36 0.48 2.25
C MET A 111 5.53 1.69 1.84
N ILE A 112 4.83 2.27 2.81
CA ILE A 112 4.01 3.47 2.64
C ILE A 112 4.73 4.60 3.35
N ALA A 113 5.16 5.63 2.61
CA ALA A 113 5.94 6.73 3.16
C ALA A 113 5.39 8.11 2.75
N ASN A 114 5.64 9.13 3.56
CA ASN A 114 5.30 10.51 3.20
C ASN A 114 6.34 11.17 2.29
N LYS A 115 7.58 10.67 2.29
CA LYS A 115 8.70 11.21 1.49
C LYS A 115 9.45 10.07 0.82
N LYS A 116 10.13 10.39 -0.29
CA LYS A 116 11.02 9.44 -0.96
C LYS A 116 12.18 9.12 -0.03
N ILE A 117 12.56 7.85 0.05
CA ILE A 117 13.76 7.44 0.76
C ILE A 117 14.96 7.82 -0.09
N THR A 118 15.72 8.79 0.39
CA THR A 118 17.05 9.09 -0.14
C THR A 118 18.03 8.17 0.57
N GLY A 119 19.06 7.66 -0.14
CA GLY A 119 20.10 6.80 0.45
C GLY A 119 21.04 7.54 1.43
N GLU A 120 20.59 8.65 2.01
CA GLU A 120 21.30 9.40 3.01
C GLU A 120 21.10 8.73 4.37
N VAL A 121 22.21 8.51 5.08
CA VAL A 121 22.27 7.72 6.32
C VAL A 121 21.86 8.55 7.55
N ALA A 122 21.61 9.85 7.38
CA ALA A 122 21.17 10.71 8.47
C ALA A 122 19.70 10.42 8.80
N PRO A 123 19.33 10.37 10.10
CA PRO A 123 17.92 10.29 10.49
C PRO A 123 17.13 11.47 9.90
N ASP A 124 16.23 11.18 8.96
CA ASP A 124 15.25 12.17 8.48
C ASP A 124 14.05 12.15 9.44
N GLU A 125 14.04 13.10 10.38
CA GLU A 125 12.95 13.24 11.37
C GLU A 125 11.59 13.55 10.72
N ASP A 126 11.57 14.03 9.47
CA ASP A 126 10.33 14.29 8.73
C ASP A 126 9.84 13.06 7.98
N LEU A 127 10.68 12.03 7.81
CA LEU A 127 10.25 10.78 7.21
C LEU A 127 9.29 10.05 8.16
N LYS A 128 8.13 9.71 7.62
CA LYS A 128 7.11 8.88 8.26
C LYS A 128 6.83 7.75 7.30
N PHE A 129 6.97 6.53 7.79
CA PHE A 129 6.70 5.35 6.99
C PHE A 129 6.17 4.21 7.85
N HIS A 130 5.44 3.31 7.20
CA HIS A 130 5.04 2.01 7.74
C HIS A 130 5.29 0.95 6.68
N VAL A 131 5.72 -0.24 7.12
CA VAL A 131 5.90 -1.39 6.23
C VAL A 131 4.79 -2.40 6.50
N ILE A 132 4.09 -2.74 5.42
CA ILE A 132 3.12 -3.83 5.37
C ILE A 132 3.88 -5.06 4.85
N TRP A 133 4.04 -6.04 5.71
CA TRP A 133 4.78 -7.27 5.49
C TRP A 133 3.90 -8.31 4.82
N ASP A 134 4.50 -9.09 3.92
CA ASP A 134 3.88 -10.26 3.28
C ASP A 134 2.51 -9.96 2.64
N ALA A 135 2.36 -8.77 2.08
CA ALA A 135 1.19 -8.39 1.33
C ALA A 135 1.00 -9.34 0.14
N LYS A 136 -0.26 -9.68 -0.12
CA LYS A 136 -0.65 -10.49 -1.27
C LYS A 136 -1.60 -9.72 -2.13
N PHE A 137 -1.28 -9.67 -3.42
CA PHE A 137 -2.22 -9.16 -4.39
C PHE A 137 -3.34 -10.16 -4.63
N SER A 138 -4.58 -9.67 -4.71
CA SER A 138 -5.71 -10.44 -5.21
C SER A 138 -6.43 -9.62 -6.26
N LYS A 139 -6.52 -10.13 -7.49
CA LYS A 139 -7.26 -9.52 -8.59
C LYS A 139 -8.76 -9.63 -8.30
N SER A 140 -9.47 -8.51 -8.33
CA SER A 140 -10.93 -8.50 -8.29
C SER A 140 -11.48 -9.12 -9.57
N PRO A 141 -12.46 -10.05 -9.49
CA PRO A 141 -13.16 -10.56 -10.67
C PRO A 141 -13.83 -9.48 -11.52
N LEU A 142 -14.10 -8.31 -10.93
CA LEU A 142 -14.73 -7.17 -11.58
C LEU A 142 -13.72 -6.29 -12.34
N ALA A 143 -12.42 -6.43 -12.07
CA ALA A 143 -11.39 -5.68 -12.77
C ALA A 143 -11.13 -6.30 -14.15
N SER A 144 -11.61 -5.63 -15.19
CA SER A 144 -11.46 -6.03 -16.59
C SER A 144 -10.04 -5.70 -17.12
N TRP A 145 -9.03 -6.36 -16.57
CA TRP A 145 -7.67 -6.37 -17.11
C TRP A 145 -7.45 -7.62 -17.98
N PRO A 146 -6.75 -7.51 -19.13
CA PRO A 146 -6.33 -8.67 -19.90
C PRO A 146 -5.49 -9.61 -19.01
N GLU A 147 -5.70 -10.92 -19.15
CA GLU A 147 -4.87 -11.95 -18.51
C GLU A 147 -3.53 -12.12 -19.24
#